data_AF-A0A964ETB6-F1
#
_entry.id   AF-A0A964ETB6-F1
#
_cell.length_a   1.000
_cell.length_b   1.000
_cell.length_c   1.000
_cell.angle_alpha   90.00
_cell.angle_beta   90.00
_cell.angle_gamma   90.00
#
_symmetry.space_group_name_H-M   'P 1'
#
loop_
_entity.id
_entity.type
_entity.pdbx_description
1 polymer ?
#
loop_
_entity_poly.entity_id
_entity_poly.type
_entity_poly.pdbx_seq_one_letter_code
_entity_poly.pdbx_strand_id
1 'polypeptide(L)'
;MHALLTVIHWVSVTVWAGSLVAFTVLMTLRHRLAPLASEHVVRAWRAWGAGLGLSMGTLFFSGVGLHWLRFDGMHWTATGPQDTWLFIAEAVFLVLWVSSFQLEVWTLEPCRKLDADGVITDRAAYESCADRVTRQLWFNVALMLVVGTLSALATG
;
A
#
# COMPACT_ATOMS: atom_id res chain seq x y z
N MET A 1 11.98 -3.87 23.95
CA MET A 1 12.21 -3.42 22.56
C MET A 1 11.32 -4.16 21.57
N HIS A 2 11.33 -5.51 21.56
CA HIS A 2 10.47 -6.33 20.68
C HIS A 2 8.99 -5.92 20.70
N ALA A 3 8.35 -5.87 21.88
CA ALA A 3 6.93 -5.52 22.00
C ALA A 3 6.56 -4.14 21.42
N LEU A 4 7.39 -3.12 21.64
CA LEU A 4 7.19 -1.79 21.08
C LEU A 4 7.24 -1.82 19.55
N LEU A 5 8.23 -2.53 18.99
CA LEU A 5 8.39 -2.65 17.54
C LEU A 5 7.21 -3.41 16.92
N THR A 6 6.71 -4.46 17.57
CA THR A 6 5.50 -5.18 17.17
C THR A 6 4.28 -4.26 17.15
N VAL A 7 4.08 -3.43 18.17
CA VAL A 7 2.97 -2.46 18.21
C VAL A 7 3.08 -1.45 17.07
N ILE A 8 4.27 -0.87 16.87
CA ILE A 8 4.53 0.07 15.77
C ILE A 8 4.22 -0.59 14.42
N HIS A 9 4.69 -1.83 14.23
CA HIS A 9 4.46 -2.59 13.01
C HIS A 9 2.96 -2.76 12.73
N TRP A 10 2.19 -3.26 13.70
CA TRP A 10 0.75 -3.48 13.52
C TRP A 10 -0.04 -2.19 13.31
N VAL A 11 0.29 -1.12 14.03
CA VAL A 11 -0.32 0.20 13.78
C VAL A 11 -0.02 0.66 12.36
N SER A 12 1.21 0.49 11.89
CA SER A 12 1.62 0.86 10.54
C SER A 12 0.89 0.04 9.48
N VAL A 13 0.77 -1.29 9.68
CA VAL A 13 -0.05 -2.18 8.84
C VAL A 13 -1.48 -1.69 8.78
N THR A 14 -2.13 -1.46 9.93
CA THR A 14 -3.54 -1.07 9.99
C THR A 14 -3.79 0.27 9.30
N VAL A 15 -2.96 1.27 9.57
CA VAL A 15 -3.09 2.60 8.94
C VAL A 15 -2.88 2.51 7.44
N TRP A 16 -1.81 1.84 7.00
CA TRP A 16 -1.48 1.76 5.58
C TRP A 16 -2.46 0.89 4.80
N ALA A 17 -2.66 -0.36 5.22
CA ALA A 17 -3.52 -1.31 4.52
C ALA A 17 -5.00 -0.93 4.64
N GLY A 18 -5.43 -0.41 5.79
CA GLY A 18 -6.79 0.10 5.98
C GLY A 18 -7.10 1.26 5.03
N SER A 19 -6.18 2.21 4.92
CA SER A 19 -6.30 3.31 3.95
C SER A 19 -6.34 2.78 2.52
N LEU A 20 -5.39 1.92 2.15
CA LEU A 20 -5.31 1.31 0.82
C LEU A 20 -6.64 0.63 0.43
N VAL A 21 -7.18 -0.22 1.30
CA VAL A 21 -8.45 -0.92 1.06
C VAL A 21 -9.61 0.06 0.98
N ALA A 22 -9.72 0.98 1.94
CA ALA A 22 -10.82 1.96 1.98
C ALA A 22 -10.89 2.79 0.68
N PHE A 23 -9.76 3.33 0.24
CA PHE A 23 -9.71 4.10 -0.99
C PHE A 23 -9.86 3.25 -2.25
N THR A 24 -9.39 2.00 -2.27
CA THR A 24 -9.66 1.07 -3.37
C THR A 24 -11.16 0.85 -3.53
N VAL A 25 -11.87 0.63 -2.42
CA VAL A 25 -13.33 0.47 -2.40
C VAL A 25 -14.03 1.75 -2.85
N LEU A 26 -13.65 2.91 -2.31
CA LEU A 26 -14.22 4.21 -2.70
C LEU A 26 -14.03 4.49 -4.19
N MET A 27 -12.81 4.28 -4.72
CA MET A 27 -12.52 4.45 -6.15
C MET A 27 -13.31 3.47 -7.02
N THR A 28 -13.51 2.24 -6.57
CA THR A 28 -14.29 1.23 -7.30
C THR A 28 -15.78 1.55 -7.32
N LEU A 29 -16.31 2.06 -6.20
CA LEU A 29 -17.73 2.34 -6.03
C LEU A 29 -18.14 3.76 -6.40
N ARG A 30 -17.19 4.63 -6.82
CA ARG A 30 -17.45 6.05 -7.11
C ARG A 30 -18.63 6.29 -8.06
N HIS A 31 -18.77 5.46 -9.11
CA HIS A 31 -19.89 5.57 -10.06
C HIS A 31 -21.25 5.15 -9.49
N ARG A 32 -21.26 4.41 -8.37
CA ARG A 32 -22.49 3.92 -7.71
C ARG A 32 -22.92 4.77 -6.53
N LEU A 33 -22.00 5.54 -5.94
CA LEU A 33 -22.24 6.37 -4.77
C LEU A 33 -22.42 7.82 -5.20
N ALA A 34 -23.57 8.21 -5.75
CA ALA A 34 -23.83 9.63 -5.99
C ALA A 34 -23.92 10.39 -4.64
N PRO A 35 -23.24 11.54 -4.45
CA PRO A 35 -22.54 12.39 -5.43
C PRO A 35 -20.99 12.26 -5.41
N LEU A 36 -20.41 11.10 -5.09
CA LEU A 36 -18.97 10.89 -4.98
C LEU A 36 -18.28 10.92 -6.35
N ALA A 37 -17.73 12.08 -6.71
CA ALA A 37 -16.90 12.24 -7.89
C ALA A 37 -15.46 11.75 -7.65
N SER A 38 -14.79 11.25 -8.70
CA SER A 38 -13.44 10.68 -8.64
C SER A 38 -12.41 11.63 -8.03
N GLU A 39 -12.54 12.92 -8.31
CA GLU A 39 -11.66 13.96 -7.81
C GLU A 39 -11.67 14.11 -6.31
N HIS A 40 -12.82 13.89 -5.65
CA HIS A 40 -12.90 13.97 -4.20
C HIS A 40 -12.06 12.86 -3.55
N VAL A 41 -12.15 11.65 -4.09
CA VAL A 41 -11.41 10.48 -3.59
C VAL A 41 -9.92 10.65 -3.85
N VAL A 42 -9.53 11.05 -5.06
CA VAL A 42 -8.11 11.27 -5.42
C VAL A 42 -7.49 12.42 -4.62
N ARG A 43 -8.22 13.53 -4.42
CA ARG A 43 -7.73 14.65 -3.57
C ARG A 43 -7.60 14.22 -2.12
N ALA A 44 -8.54 13.46 -1.59
CA ALA A 44 -8.45 12.92 -0.23
C ALA A 44 -7.25 11.97 -0.07
N TRP A 45 -7.02 11.07 -1.03
CA TRP A 45 -5.82 10.24 -1.05
C TRP A 45 -4.55 11.08 -1.04
N ARG A 46 -4.46 12.08 -1.92
CA ARG A 46 -3.29 12.99 -2.01
C ARG A 46 -3.06 13.76 -0.72
N ALA A 47 -4.11 14.27 -0.08
CA ALA A 47 -4.02 14.95 1.21
C ALA A 47 -3.51 14.00 2.31
N TRP A 48 -3.86 12.71 2.21
CA TRP A 48 -3.38 11.67 3.10
C TRP A 48 -2.00 11.08 2.71
N GLY A 49 -1.41 11.51 1.60
CA GLY A 49 -0.19 10.93 1.03
C GLY A 49 1.00 10.90 1.99
N ALA A 50 1.17 11.92 2.83
CA ALA A 50 2.22 11.93 3.86
C ALA A 50 1.99 10.84 4.92
N GLY A 51 0.74 10.62 5.34
CA GLY A 51 0.36 9.56 6.27
C GLY A 51 0.59 8.16 5.68
N LEU A 52 0.29 7.98 4.39
CA LEU A 52 0.57 6.74 3.66
C LEU A 52 2.08 6.48 3.52
N GLY A 53 2.86 7.51 3.18
CA GLY A 53 4.32 7.41 3.09
C GLY A 53 4.96 7.06 4.43
N LEU A 54 4.57 7.75 5.50
CA LEU A 54 5.08 7.48 6.85
C LEU A 54 4.69 6.10 7.36
N SER A 55 3.44 5.68 7.17
CA SER A 55 2.98 4.34 7.56
C SER A 55 3.67 3.24 6.76
N MET A 56 3.89 3.42 5.45
CA MET A 56 4.63 2.44 4.63
C MET A 56 6.12 2.37 5.02
N GLY A 57 6.75 3.52 5.27
CA GLY A 57 8.15 3.57 5.71
C GLY A 57 8.33 2.91 7.07
N THR A 58 7.49 3.25 8.05
CA THR A 58 7.51 2.62 9.38
C THR A 58 7.19 1.14 9.32
N LEU A 59 6.26 0.71 8.46
CA LEU A 59 5.99 -0.70 8.18
C LEU A 59 7.24 -1.43 7.69
N PHE A 60 7.93 -0.88 6.69
CA PHE A 60 9.15 -1.44 6.13
C PHE A 60 10.25 -1.59 7.20
N PHE A 61 10.59 -0.50 7.91
CA PHE A 61 11.67 -0.52 8.89
C PHE A 61 11.35 -1.36 10.13
N SER A 62 10.09 -1.35 10.58
CA SER A 62 9.67 -2.21 11.70
C SER A 62 9.67 -3.69 11.31
N GLY A 63 9.28 -4.03 10.07
CA GLY A 63 9.40 -5.39 9.54
C GLY A 63 10.85 -5.87 9.51
N VAL A 64 11.75 -5.04 8.97
CA VAL A 64 13.20 -5.29 8.99
C VAL A 64 13.74 -5.51 10.41
N GLY A 65 13.34 -4.66 11.36
CA GLY A 65 13.78 -4.81 12.75
C GLY A 65 13.21 -6.05 13.45
N LEU A 66 11.96 -6.42 13.17
CA LEU A 66 11.36 -7.65 13.71
C LEU A 66 12.05 -8.88 13.13
N HIS A 67 12.36 -8.87 11.84
CA HIS A 67 13.14 -9.94 11.20
C HIS A 67 14.51 -10.10 11.85
N TRP A 68 15.24 -8.99 12.02
CA TRP A 68 16.54 -9.00 12.68
C TRP A 68 16.46 -9.59 14.09
N LEU A 69 15.47 -9.18 14.89
CA LEU A 69 15.29 -9.68 16.25
C LEU A 69 14.89 -11.16 16.28
N ARG A 70 14.17 -11.66 15.27
CA ARG A 70 13.74 -13.06 15.19
C ARG A 70 14.90 -14.01 14.87
N PHE A 71 15.82 -13.58 14.01
CA PHE A 71 16.92 -14.42 13.52
C PHE A 71 18.30 -14.02 14.09
N ASP A 72 18.33 -13.10 15.06
CA ASP A 72 19.56 -12.51 15.63
C ASP A 72 20.50 -11.92 14.56
N GLY A 73 19.94 -11.38 13.49
CA GLY A 73 20.67 -10.90 12.32
C GLY A 73 19.82 -10.86 11.05
N MET A 74 20.41 -10.33 9.97
CA MET A 74 19.80 -10.43 8.63
C MET A 74 20.03 -11.81 8.03
N HIS A 75 18.94 -12.55 7.86
CA HIS A 75 18.96 -13.90 7.31
C HIS A 75 17.99 -14.01 6.13
N TRP A 76 18.46 -14.53 4.99
CA TRP A 76 17.68 -14.57 3.74
C TRP A 76 17.61 -15.97 3.14
N THR A 77 17.80 -17.02 3.95
CA THR A 77 17.87 -18.38 3.43
C THR A 77 16.54 -19.10 3.58
N ALA A 78 16.13 -19.80 2.54
CA ALA A 78 14.96 -20.69 2.53
C ALA A 78 15.38 -22.13 2.92
N THR A 79 15.85 -22.31 4.16
CA THR A 79 16.37 -23.60 4.65
C THR A 79 15.27 -24.57 5.08
N GLY A 80 14.06 -24.08 5.33
CA GLY A 80 12.88 -24.89 5.62
C GLY A 80 11.60 -24.34 4.96
N PRO A 81 10.49 -25.09 5.01
CA PRO A 81 9.24 -24.68 4.39
C PRO A 81 8.69 -23.37 4.99
N GLN A 82 8.75 -23.18 6.31
CA GLN A 82 8.32 -21.94 6.97
C GLN A 82 9.22 -20.75 6.59
N ASP A 83 10.54 -20.94 6.56
CA ASP A 83 11.50 -19.90 6.13
C ASP A 83 11.29 -19.54 4.65
N THR A 84 10.91 -20.51 3.83
CA THR A 84 10.58 -20.30 2.40
C THR A 84 9.35 -19.41 2.27
N TRP A 85 8.27 -19.67 3.04
CA TRP A 85 7.09 -18.83 3.04
C TRP A 85 7.37 -17.41 3.50
N LEU A 86 8.20 -17.25 4.55
CA LEU A 86 8.60 -15.94 5.04
C LEU A 86 9.41 -15.18 3.99
N PHE A 87 10.41 -15.82 3.38
CA PHE A 87 11.23 -15.22 2.33
C PHE A 87 10.38 -14.76 1.13
N ILE A 88 9.43 -15.58 0.68
CA ILE A 88 8.52 -15.20 -0.41
C ILE A 88 7.63 -14.04 0.05
N ALA A 89 7.12 -14.04 1.28
CA ALA A 89 6.31 -12.93 1.81
C ALA A 89 7.08 -11.61 1.79
N GLU A 90 8.35 -11.62 2.19
CA GLU A 90 9.23 -10.45 2.19
C GLU A 90 9.55 -9.96 0.77
N ALA A 91 9.79 -10.88 -0.16
CA ALA A 91 9.99 -10.55 -1.58
C ALA A 91 8.74 -9.90 -2.18
N VAL A 92 7.55 -10.45 -1.91
CA VAL A 92 6.28 -9.87 -2.36
C VAL A 92 6.03 -8.52 -1.68
N PHE A 93 6.39 -8.37 -0.41
CA PHE A 93 6.30 -7.11 0.30
C PHE A 93 7.22 -6.04 -0.30
N LEU A 94 8.42 -6.40 -0.75
CA LEU A 94 9.31 -5.50 -1.47
C LEU A 94 8.69 -5.05 -2.80
N VAL A 95 8.06 -5.97 -3.54
CA VAL A 95 7.30 -5.63 -4.76
C VAL A 95 6.15 -4.67 -4.45
N LEU A 96 5.40 -4.92 -3.37
CA LEU A 96 4.33 -4.04 -2.90
C LEU A 96 4.86 -2.65 -2.53
N TRP A 97 6.01 -2.58 -1.86
CA TRP A 97 6.67 -1.33 -1.50
C TRP A 97 7.04 -0.53 -2.74
N VAL A 98 7.73 -1.12 -3.71
CA VAL A 98 8.07 -0.47 -5.00
C VAL A 98 6.80 -0.04 -5.75
N SER A 99 5.80 -0.91 -5.81
CA SER A 99 4.52 -0.63 -6.46
C SER A 99 3.76 0.53 -5.80
N SER A 100 3.93 0.72 -4.49
CA SER A 100 3.37 1.86 -3.75
C SER A 100 4.06 3.18 -4.11
N PHE A 101 5.39 3.17 -4.28
CA PHE A 101 6.09 4.32 -4.86
C PHE A 101 5.61 4.63 -6.27
N GLN A 102 5.39 3.59 -7.08
CA GLN A 102 4.89 3.78 -8.43
C GLN A 102 3.50 4.42 -8.46
N LEU A 103 2.60 3.98 -7.58
CA LEU A 103 1.29 4.60 -7.40
C LEU A 103 1.42 6.10 -7.05
N GLU A 104 2.25 6.43 -6.06
CA GLU A 104 2.40 7.79 -5.54
C GLU A 104 3.10 8.77 -6.50
N VAL A 105 4.14 8.30 -7.19
CA VAL A 105 5.02 9.14 -8.00
C VAL A 105 4.61 9.15 -9.46
N TRP A 106 4.27 8.00 -10.05
CA TRP A 106 4.02 7.90 -11.48
C TRP A 106 2.54 7.79 -11.83
N THR A 107 1.75 7.04 -11.06
CA THR A 107 0.34 6.83 -11.40
C THR A 107 -0.54 8.02 -11.01
N LEU A 108 -0.29 8.65 -9.86
CA LEU A 108 -1.07 9.80 -9.41
C LEU A 108 -0.66 11.13 -10.07
N GLU A 109 0.59 11.26 -10.51
CA GLU A 109 1.13 12.51 -11.04
C GLU A 109 0.34 13.08 -12.25
N PRO A 110 -0.09 12.29 -13.24
CA PRO A 110 -0.96 12.78 -14.31
C PRO A 110 -2.29 13.35 -13.78
N CYS A 111 -2.87 12.72 -12.75
CA CYS A 111 -4.11 13.20 -12.14
C CYS A 111 -3.84 14.53 -11.40
N ARG A 112 -2.66 14.73 -10.80
CA ARG A 112 -2.28 16.02 -10.18
C ARG A 112 -2.19 17.14 -11.19
N LYS A 113 -1.64 16.86 -12.37
CA LYS A 113 -1.50 17.84 -13.47
C LYS A 113 -2.84 18.22 -14.09
N LEU A 114 -3.76 17.26 -14.21
CA LEU A 114 -5.11 17.48 -14.75
C LEU A 114 -6.05 18.20 -13.76
N ASP A 115 -5.74 18.13 -12.47
CA ASP A 115 -6.43 18.80 -11.36
C ASP A 115 -5.50 19.84 -10.71
N ALA A 116 -4.97 20.73 -11.55
CA ALA A 116 -4.16 21.86 -11.11
C ALA A 116 -5.08 22.93 -10.50
N ASP A 117 -4.68 23.48 -9.34
CA ASP A 117 -5.42 24.52 -8.63
C ASP A 117 -6.88 24.18 -8.28
N GLY A 118 -7.20 22.87 -8.21
CA GLY A 118 -8.54 22.38 -7.91
C GLY A 118 -9.52 22.49 -9.08
N VAL A 119 -9.04 22.81 -10.29
CA VAL A 119 -9.85 22.91 -11.51
C VAL A 119 -9.46 21.78 -12.46
N ILE A 120 -10.45 20.98 -12.86
CA ILE A 120 -10.24 19.88 -13.80
C ILE A 120 -10.36 20.42 -15.21
N THR A 121 -9.26 20.40 -15.95
CA THR A 121 -9.16 20.96 -17.31
C THR A 121 -9.75 20.04 -18.37
N ASP A 122 -9.59 18.72 -18.21
CA ASP A 122 -10.16 17.67 -19.08
C ASP A 122 -10.73 16.53 -18.23
N ARG A 123 -12.06 16.46 -18.19
CA ARG A 123 -12.81 15.46 -17.41
C ARG A 123 -12.59 14.04 -17.90
N ALA A 124 -12.52 13.83 -19.22
CA ALA A 124 -12.38 12.49 -19.79
C ALA A 124 -10.96 11.95 -19.54
N ALA A 125 -9.94 12.79 -19.72
CA ALA A 125 -8.56 12.43 -19.37
C ALA A 125 -8.41 12.16 -17.87
N TYR A 126 -9.10 12.93 -17.02
CA TYR A 126 -9.08 12.73 -15.57
C TYR A 126 -9.64 11.37 -15.17
N GLU A 127 -10.81 10.99 -15.70
CA GLU A 127 -11.42 9.68 -15.42
C GLU A 127 -10.53 8.52 -15.89
N SER A 128 -9.92 8.63 -17.07
CA SER A 128 -8.94 7.64 -17.56
C SER A 128 -7.71 7.53 -16.64
N CYS A 129 -7.27 8.64 -16.05
CA CYS A 129 -6.24 8.63 -15.01
C CYS A 129 -6.74 7.96 -13.73
N ALA A 130 -7.93 8.30 -13.25
CA ALA A 130 -8.56 7.70 -12.07
C ALA A 130 -8.74 6.18 -12.21
N ASP A 131 -9.05 5.69 -13.42
CA ASP A 131 -9.12 4.26 -13.71
C ASP A 131 -7.76 3.56 -13.61
N ARG A 132 -6.68 4.21 -14.06
CA ARG A 132 -5.31 3.69 -13.88
C ARG A 132 -4.94 3.61 -12.41
N VAL A 133 -5.26 4.66 -11.64
CA VAL A 133 -5.08 4.67 -10.17
C VAL A 133 -5.85 3.53 -9.52
N THR A 134 -7.12 3.34 -9.90
CA THR A 134 -7.98 2.26 -9.38
C THR A 134 -7.37 0.88 -9.64
N ARG A 135 -6.86 0.62 -10.84
CA ARG A 135 -6.21 -0.65 -11.18
C ARG A 135 -4.94 -0.89 -10.35
N GLN A 136 -4.11 0.14 -10.18
CA GLN A 136 -2.89 0.04 -9.37
C GLN A 136 -3.20 -0.16 -7.88
N LEU A 137 -4.25 0.49 -7.36
CA LEU A 137 -4.76 0.29 -6.01
C LEU A 137 -5.18 -1.18 -5.79
N TRP A 138 -5.95 -1.76 -6.72
CA TRP A 138 -6.31 -3.18 -6.67
C TRP A 138 -5.10 -4.10 -6.71
N PHE A 139 -4.11 -3.79 -7.56
CA PHE A 139 -2.86 -4.55 -7.60
C PHE A 139 -2.14 -4.52 -6.25
N ASN A 140 -2.04 -3.35 -5.60
CA ASN A 140 -1.46 -3.23 -4.26
C ASN A 140 -2.27 -3.97 -3.20
N VAL A 141 -3.61 -3.94 -3.26
CA VAL A 141 -4.47 -4.73 -2.36
C VAL A 141 -4.21 -6.22 -2.54
N ALA A 142 -4.14 -6.70 -3.78
CA ALA A 142 -3.86 -8.10 -4.06
C ALA A 142 -2.49 -8.53 -3.51
N LEU A 143 -1.44 -7.73 -3.73
CA LEU A 143 -0.12 -7.98 -3.15
C LEU A 143 -0.17 -7.99 -1.61
N MET A 144 -0.87 -7.05 -0.98
CA MET A 144 -1.02 -7.00 0.48
C MET A 144 -1.70 -8.27 1.03
N LEU A 145 -2.74 -8.75 0.36
CA LEU A 145 -3.41 -10.01 0.73
C LEU A 145 -2.49 -11.22 0.56
N VAL A 146 -1.69 -11.25 -0.49
CA VAL A 146 -0.68 -12.30 -0.71
C VAL A 146 0.37 -12.28 0.40
N VAL A 147 0.91 -11.10 0.75
CA VAL A 147 1.86 -10.95 1.88
C VAL A 147 1.23 -11.48 3.17
N GLY A 148 0.03 -11.03 3.53
CA GLY A 148 -0.64 -11.49 4.74
C GLY A 148 -0.89 -13.00 4.78
N THR A 149 -1.27 -13.59 3.64
CA THR A 149 -1.48 -15.04 3.52
C THR A 149 -0.18 -15.81 3.69
N LEU A 150 0.89 -15.39 3.01
CA LEU A 150 2.21 -16.04 3.11
C LEU A 150 2.80 -15.91 4.52
N SER A 151 2.67 -14.74 5.15
CA SER A 151 3.11 -14.53 6.54
C SER A 151 2.32 -15.39 7.53
N ALA A 152 1.03 -15.60 7.31
CA ALA A 152 0.23 -16.53 8.12
C ALA A 152 0.71 -17.98 7.97
N LEU A 153 1.01 -18.42 6.74
CA LEU A 153 1.57 -19.76 6.48
C LEU A 153 2.97 -19.95 7.07
N ALA A 154 3.76 -18.88 7.19
CA ALA A 154 5.09 -18.92 7.81
C ALA A 154 5.05 -18.95 9.36
N THR A 155 3.89 -18.72 9.96
CA THR A 155 3.72 -18.65 11.43
C THR A 155 2.79 -19.73 12.01
N GLY A 156 2.08 -20.47 11.16
CA GLY A 156 1.35 -21.70 11.50
C GLY A 156 2.23 -22.94 11.49
#